data_AF-A0A1I5B322-F1
#
_entry.id   AF-A0A1I5B322-F1
#
_cell.length_a   1.000
_cell.length_b   1.000
_cell.length_c   1.000
_cell.angle_alpha   90.00
_cell.angle_beta   90.00
_cell.angle_gamma   90.00
#
_symmetry.space_group_name_H-M   'P 1'
#
loop_
_entity.id
_entity.type
_entity.pdbx_description
1 polymer ?
#
loop_
_entity_poly.entity_id
_entity_poly.type
_entity_poly.pdbx_seq_one_letter_code
_entity_poly.pdbx_strand_id
1 'polypeptide(L)'
;MLEKLVEALKESIHTKKPNTTAMSVEMSEENSQPLNATSQKILSLIADQHSITISQLADNLGVNPRTIERNIKVLQENGLLIRVDAKKGGYWRIR
;
A
#
# COMPACT_ATOMS: atom_id res chain seq x y z
N MET A 1 -36.67 -26.03 6.39
CA MET A 1 -36.76 -24.56 6.47
C MET A 1 -35.36 -24.00 6.27
N LEU A 2 -35.27 -23.02 5.39
CA LEU A 2 -34.16 -22.67 4.48
C LEU A 2 -32.79 -22.26 5.08
N GLU A 3 -32.57 -22.36 6.38
CA GLU A 3 -31.46 -21.65 7.03
C GLU A 3 -30.09 -22.32 6.83
N LYS A 4 -30.02 -23.65 6.74
CA LYS A 4 -28.75 -24.38 6.55
C LYS A 4 -28.13 -24.22 5.16
N LEU A 5 -28.90 -23.77 4.16
CA LEU A 5 -28.39 -23.50 2.81
C LEU A 5 -27.76 -22.10 2.69
N VAL A 6 -28.17 -21.15 3.52
CA VAL A 6 -27.61 -19.79 3.51
C VAL A 6 -26.19 -19.79 4.10
N GLU A 7 -25.94 -20.65 5.08
CA GLU A 7 -24.64 -20.73 5.77
C GLU A 7 -23.54 -21.28 4.86
N ALA A 8 -23.87 -22.23 3.97
CA ALA A 8 -22.94 -22.78 2.98
C ALA A 8 -22.53 -21.79 1.87
N LEU A 9 -23.32 -20.74 1.62
CA LEU A 9 -22.95 -19.65 0.69
C LEU A 9 -22.08 -18.57 1.35
N LYS A 10 -22.06 -18.51 2.69
CA LYS A 10 -21.30 -17.50 3.42
C LYS A 10 -19.81 -17.85 3.53
N GLU A 11 -19.46 -19.14 3.41
CA GLU A 11 -18.07 -19.62 3.49
C GLU A 11 -17.29 -19.54 2.16
N SER A 12 -17.93 -19.22 1.03
CA SER A 12 -17.25 -19.13 -0.28
C SER A 12 -16.65 -17.75 -0.61
N ILE A 13 -16.57 -16.82 0.35
CA ILE A 13 -15.95 -15.49 0.17
C ILE A 13 -14.64 -15.38 0.96
N HIS A 14 -13.67 -16.25 0.66
CA HIS A 14 -12.25 -15.97 0.89
C HIS A 14 -11.48 -16.04 -0.42
N THR A 15 -11.92 -15.25 -1.39
CA THR A 15 -11.08 -14.78 -2.50
C THR A 15 -11.14 -13.26 -2.48
N LYS A 16 -10.43 -12.64 -1.52
CA LYS A 16 -10.21 -11.19 -1.59
C LYS A 16 -9.23 -10.92 -2.72
N LYS A 17 -9.79 -10.78 -3.92
CA LYS A 17 -9.18 -10.09 -5.04
C LYS A 17 -10.27 -9.30 -5.76
N PRO A 18 -10.40 -8.00 -5.51
CA PRO A 18 -10.87 -7.10 -6.54
C PRO A 18 -9.67 -6.70 -7.40
N ASN A 19 -9.71 -7.14 -8.65
CA ASN A 19 -9.01 -6.50 -9.74
C ASN A 19 -9.55 -5.06 -9.93
N THR A 20 -8.80 -4.28 -10.71
CA THR A 20 -9.28 -3.24 -11.64
C THR A 20 -9.10 -1.79 -11.21
N THR A 21 -8.14 -1.15 -11.88
CA THR A 21 -8.14 0.21 -12.44
C THR A 21 -9.42 1.01 -12.16
N ALA A 22 -9.36 1.91 -11.19
CA ALA A 22 -10.25 3.06 -11.10
C ALA A 22 -9.40 4.29 -10.82
N MET A 23 -9.50 5.24 -11.74
CA MET A 23 -8.93 6.58 -11.65
C MET A 23 -9.43 7.25 -10.38
N SER A 24 -8.52 7.60 -9.49
CA SER A 24 -8.72 8.72 -8.57
C SER A 24 -7.49 9.60 -8.69
N VAL A 25 -7.68 10.62 -9.53
CA VAL A 25 -6.85 11.80 -9.64
C VAL A 25 -6.96 12.52 -8.29
N GLU A 26 -5.93 12.38 -7.44
CA GLU A 26 -5.73 13.33 -6.35
C GLU A 26 -4.64 14.30 -6.80
N MET A 27 -5.12 15.48 -7.21
CA MET A 27 -4.33 16.67 -7.46
C MET A 27 -3.77 17.13 -6.11
N SER A 28 -2.54 16.74 -5.81
CA SER A 28 -1.72 17.43 -4.81
C SER A 28 -0.60 18.11 -5.58
N GLU A 29 -0.83 19.39 -5.84
CA GLU A 29 0.11 20.28 -6.49
C GLU A 29 1.40 20.43 -5.68
N GLU A 30 2.45 20.73 -6.44
CA GLU A 30 3.73 21.30 -6.02
C GLU A 30 4.91 20.33 -5.87
N ASN A 31 5.62 20.22 -7.00
CA ASN A 31 7.06 19.99 -7.08
C ASN A 31 7.57 18.57 -6.75
N SER A 32 7.34 17.60 -7.63
CA SER A 32 8.02 16.31 -7.56
C SER A 32 8.16 15.67 -8.95
N GLN A 33 9.36 15.19 -9.24
CA GLN A 33 9.70 14.40 -10.44
C GLN A 33 8.67 13.30 -10.71
N PRO A 34 8.46 12.86 -11.97
CA PRO A 34 7.46 11.83 -12.29
C PRO A 34 7.73 10.56 -11.47
N LEU A 35 6.88 10.34 -10.46
CA LEU A 35 6.89 9.14 -9.63
C LEU A 35 6.48 7.94 -10.48
N ASN A 36 7.20 6.83 -10.32
CA ASN A 36 6.79 5.57 -10.93
C ASN A 36 5.44 5.11 -10.36
N ALA A 37 4.65 4.40 -11.17
CA ALA A 37 3.36 3.85 -10.74
C ALA A 37 3.47 2.97 -9.47
N THR A 38 4.60 2.28 -9.28
CA THR A 38 4.88 1.51 -8.06
C THR A 38 5.07 2.40 -6.85
N SER A 39 5.80 3.53 -6.98
CA SER A 39 6.00 4.50 -5.90
C SER A 39 4.68 5.12 -5.46
N GLN A 40 3.80 5.46 -6.40
CA GLN A 40 2.44 5.93 -6.11
C GLN A 40 1.67 4.92 -5.26
N LYS A 41 1.65 3.65 -5.68
CA LYS A 41 0.95 2.60 -4.94
C LYS A 41 1.53 2.37 -3.55
N ILE A 42 2.86 2.50 -3.39
CA ILE A 42 3.51 2.42 -2.07
C ILE A 42 2.99 3.54 -1.16
N LEU A 43 2.91 4.78 -1.67
CA LEU A 43 2.36 5.90 -0.90
C LEU A 43 0.90 5.66 -0.51
N SER A 44 0.06 5.18 -1.44
CA SER A 44 -1.34 4.83 -1.12
C SER A 44 -1.44 3.78 -0.01
N LEU A 45 -0.64 2.72 -0.08
CA LEU A 45 -0.63 1.67 0.94
C LEU A 45 -0.12 2.17 2.30
N ILE A 46 0.84 3.10 2.30
CA ILE A 46 1.34 3.72 3.52
C ILE A 46 0.30 4.69 4.12
N ALA A 47 -0.45 5.39 3.28
CA ALA A 47 -1.55 6.25 3.73
C ALA A 47 -2.65 5.44 4.44
N ASP A 48 -2.95 4.25 3.92
CA ASP A 48 -3.89 3.31 4.55
C ASP A 48 -3.30 2.70 5.84
N GLN A 49 -2.02 2.31 5.81
CA GLN A 49 -1.34 1.67 6.93
C GLN A 49 0.07 2.22 7.14
N HIS A 50 0.18 3.21 8.01
CA HIS A 50 1.43 3.88 8.32
C HIS A 50 2.49 2.94 8.93
N SER A 51 2.09 1.86 9.61
CA SER A 51 3.04 0.89 10.20
C SER A 51 3.40 -0.26 9.25
N ILE A 52 3.10 -0.17 7.96
CA ILE A 52 3.34 -1.25 7.00
C ILE A 52 4.83 -1.51 6.82
N THR A 53 5.19 -2.79 6.71
CA THR A 53 6.58 -3.21 6.48
C THR A 53 6.87 -3.37 4.99
N ILE A 54 8.17 -3.38 4.64
CA ILE A 54 8.63 -3.61 3.26
C ILE A 54 8.12 -4.95 2.72
N SER A 55 8.16 -6.01 3.53
CA SER A 55 7.66 -7.33 3.15
C SER A 55 6.15 -7.29 2.86
N GLN A 56 5.36 -6.64 3.71
CA GLN A 56 3.93 -6.49 3.46
C GLN A 56 3.64 -5.67 2.20
N LEU A 57 4.39 -4.60 1.95
CA LEU A 57 4.27 -3.84 0.69
C LEU A 57 4.58 -4.72 -0.52
N ALA A 58 5.64 -5.53 -0.45
CA ALA A 58 6.02 -6.46 -1.51
C ALA A 58 4.91 -7.49 -1.78
N ASP A 59 4.34 -8.08 -0.73
CA ASP A 59 3.26 -9.06 -0.82
C ASP A 59 1.97 -8.44 -1.38
N ASN A 60 1.60 -7.23 -0.94
CA ASN A 60 0.41 -6.52 -1.42
C ASN A 60 0.54 -6.10 -2.89
N LEU A 61 1.74 -5.70 -3.32
CA LEU A 61 2.01 -5.23 -4.68
C LEU A 61 2.42 -6.35 -5.63
N GLY A 62 2.75 -7.53 -5.12
CA GLY A 62 3.28 -8.65 -5.91
C GLY A 62 4.62 -8.34 -6.56
N VAL A 63 5.46 -7.52 -5.91
CA VAL A 63 6.77 -7.11 -6.42
C VAL A 63 7.89 -7.57 -5.48
N ASN A 64 9.12 -7.61 -5.99
CA ASN A 64 10.26 -7.99 -5.17
C ASN A 64 10.49 -6.95 -4.04
N PRO A 65 10.76 -7.39 -2.78
CA PRO A 65 11.14 -6.51 -1.68
C PRO A 65 12.26 -5.51 -2.04
N ARG A 66 13.24 -5.94 -2.85
CA ARG A 66 14.34 -5.07 -3.31
C ARG A 66 13.83 -3.90 -4.18
N THR A 67 12.76 -4.12 -4.93
CA THR A 67 12.09 -3.06 -5.70
C THR A 67 11.39 -2.10 -4.76
N ILE A 68 10.71 -2.59 -3.72
CA ILE A 68 10.08 -1.73 -2.70
C ILE A 68 11.13 -0.88 -1.99
N GLU A 69 12.22 -1.48 -1.51
CA GLU A 69 13.33 -0.76 -0.86
C GLU A 69 13.86 0.37 -1.74
N ARG A 70 14.12 0.09 -3.02
CA ARG A 70 14.59 1.10 -3.97
C ARG A 70 13.60 2.24 -4.12
N ASN A 71 12.30 1.95 -4.26
CA ASN A 71 11.28 3.00 -4.40
C ASN A 71 11.10 3.80 -3.11
N ILE A 72 11.12 3.16 -1.93
CA ILE A 72 11.09 3.84 -0.63
C ILE A 72 12.28 4.79 -0.51
N LYS A 73 13.49 4.35 -0.87
CA LYS A 73 14.69 5.19 -0.84
C LYS A 73 14.53 6.44 -1.71
N VAL A 74 13.99 6.30 -2.92
CA VAL A 74 13.69 7.43 -3.81
C VAL A 74 12.64 8.36 -3.19
N LEU A 75 11.58 7.82 -2.59
CA LEU A 75 10.56 8.62 -1.91
C LEU A 75 11.12 9.39 -0.70
N GLN A 76 12.06 8.81 0.04
CA GLN A 76 12.77 9.47 1.12
C GLN A 76 13.72 10.56 0.63
N GLU A 77 14.48 10.28 -0.44
CA GLU A 77 15.39 11.25 -1.08
C GLU A 77 14.63 12.45 -1.64
N ASN A 78 13.43 12.22 -2.17
CA ASN A 78 12.52 13.28 -2.64
C ASN A 78 11.81 14.00 -1.49
N GLY A 79 12.00 13.58 -0.24
CA GLY A 79 11.37 14.19 0.94
C GLY A 79 9.88 13.89 1.11
N LEU A 80 9.33 12.98 0.30
CA LEU A 80 7.92 12.59 0.30
C LEU A 80 7.58 11.58 1.39
N LEU A 81 8.58 10.83 1.87
CA LEU A 81 8.39 9.77 2.85
C LEU A 81 9.46 9.82 3.93
N ILE A 82 9.08 9.67 5.18
CA ILE A 82 10.01 9.66 6.32
C ILE A 82 9.67 8.49 7.23
N ARG A 83 10.69 7.77 7.72
CA ARG A 83 10.50 6.76 8.76
C ARG A 83 10.66 7.40 10.13
N VAL A 84 9.63 7.31 10.95
CA VAL A 84 9.61 7.82 12.32
C VAL A 84 9.72 6.63 13.27
N ASP A 85 10.92 6.36 13.79
CA ASP A 85 11.19 5.22 14.67
C ASP A 85 11.06 5.60 16.15
N ALA A 86 9.94 5.23 16.79
CA ALA A 86 9.75 5.34 18.25
C ALA A 86 10.15 4.02 18.94
N LYS A 87 11.46 3.71 18.98
CA LYS A 87 12.10 2.60 19.73
C LYS A 87 11.68 1.14 19.44
N LYS A 88 10.42 0.79 19.11
CA LYS A 88 9.95 -0.59 18.86
C LYS A 88 8.73 -0.70 17.91
N GLY A 89 8.57 0.23 16.98
CA GLY A 89 7.41 0.22 16.10
C GLY A 89 7.33 1.47 15.24
N GLY A 90 8.40 1.77 14.52
CA GLY A 90 8.41 2.94 13.66
C GLY A 90 7.32 2.86 12.60
N TYR A 91 6.74 4.01 12.28
CA TYR A 91 5.77 4.17 11.21
C TYR A 91 6.32 5.08 10.12
N TRP A 92 5.78 4.95 8.94
CA TRP A 92 6.04 5.80 7.81
C TRP A 92 5.12 7.01 7.86
N ARG A 93 5.69 8.20 7.70
CA ARG A 93 4.97 9.46 7.57
C ARG A 93 5.15 9.98 6.15
N ILE A 94 4.05 10.21 5.46
CA ILE A 94 4.01 10.93 4.19
C ILE A 94 4.08 12.43 4.50
N ARG A 95 4.85 13.17 3.72
CA ARG A 95 5.06 14.61 3.92
C ARG A 95 4.26 15.45 2.94
#